data_AF-A0A8C4GRW1-F1
#
_entry.id   AF-A0A8C4GRW1-F1
#
_cell.length_a   1.000
_cell.length_b   1.000
_cell.length_c   1.000
_cell.angle_alpha   90.00
_cell.angle_beta   90.00
_cell.angle_gamma   90.00
#
_symmetry.space_group_name_H-M   'P 1'
#
loop_
_entity.id
_entity.type
_entity.pdbx_description
1 polymer ?
#
loop_
_entity_poly.entity_id
_entity_poly.type
_entity_poly.pdbx_seq_one_letter_code
_entity_poly.pdbx_strand_id
1 'polypeptide(L)'
;MRDSAAAKLNAVPLSNDTVARRISDMSNDIREQLISFIKKSPYYALQLDESTDIAGQAQLLTYVRYLRDKTIEEDVLFCRPLQSHTTGQAIFNVLDVFIPKYGLAWDRCIGLCTDGARAMTGRELGLAAPLAAKKMLVLFDSVLNQSVKMINLIKSRPLNSRLFGVLCQEMGSGHEQLLLHTEVRWLSRGRLLQRLYELREELRWFLTEIKSDLAKHLDDTMWLASLSYLVDIFDCLNVLNLSLQSRETHILLLADRVDAFTQKLDLWHGRISRGNCDMFPSLADYITDAGTSHDFSSLFQSASEHLSEMRKQFATYFKEDYRSFAWVRDPFVCTANELSINMQEQLIELKSDSRLKELFTSCPLSSFWAALMQEYPQLCDVTLKILLPFVSTYLCEAGFSKMTALKTKYRNRAQIEDDLRLCLSDIAPRIEDLCKAKQAQVSH
;
A
#
# COMPACT_ATOMS: atom_id res chain seq x y z
N MET A 1 -43.75 8.32 -5.38
CA MET A 1 -43.40 7.06 -6.09
C MET A 1 -42.21 6.33 -5.47
N ARG A 2 -41.13 7.00 -5.02
CA ARG A 2 -39.99 6.35 -4.33
C ARG A 2 -40.38 5.69 -2.98
N ASP A 3 -41.25 6.32 -2.19
CA ASP A 3 -41.66 5.77 -0.88
C ASP A 3 -42.54 4.51 -0.98
N SER A 4 -43.31 4.38 -2.07
CA SER A 4 -44.13 3.19 -2.32
C SER A 4 -43.29 1.98 -2.73
N ALA A 5 -42.18 2.20 -3.44
CA ALA A 5 -41.24 1.14 -3.81
C ALA A 5 -40.44 0.65 -2.58
N ALA A 6 -39.98 1.57 -1.72
CA ALA A 6 -39.28 1.23 -0.48
C ALA A 6 -40.18 0.46 0.51
N ALA A 7 -41.45 0.87 0.65
CA ALA A 7 -42.43 0.16 1.48
C ALA A 7 -42.73 -1.26 0.94
N LYS A 8 -42.80 -1.44 -0.38
CA LYS A 8 -42.98 -2.76 -1.01
C LYS A 8 -41.76 -3.66 -0.85
N LEU A 9 -40.54 -3.11 -0.87
CA LEU A 9 -39.30 -3.85 -0.61
C LEU A 9 -39.22 -4.34 0.85
N ASN A 10 -39.62 -3.51 1.82
CA ASN A 10 -39.68 -3.89 3.24
C ASN A 10 -40.77 -4.93 3.55
N ALA A 11 -41.77 -5.07 2.69
CA ALA A 11 -42.85 -6.05 2.82
C ALA A 11 -42.50 -7.44 2.27
N VAL A 12 -41.32 -7.62 1.66
CA VAL A 12 -40.84 -8.95 1.23
C VAL A 12 -40.01 -9.55 2.37
N PRO A 13 -40.55 -10.47 3.19
CA PRO A 13 -39.75 -11.15 4.20
C PRO A 13 -38.74 -12.04 3.48
N LEU A 14 -37.49 -11.60 3.41
CA LEU A 14 -36.40 -12.40 2.89
C LEU A 14 -35.84 -13.23 4.04
N SER A 15 -35.98 -14.55 3.96
CA SER A 15 -35.28 -15.43 4.88
C SER A 15 -33.77 -15.24 4.72
N ASN A 16 -33.01 -15.45 5.81
CA ASN A 16 -31.55 -15.42 5.77
C ASN A 16 -30.99 -16.33 4.66
N ASP A 17 -31.61 -17.49 4.45
CA ASP A 17 -31.22 -18.43 3.40
C ASP A 17 -31.46 -17.89 1.99
N THR A 18 -32.51 -17.10 1.80
CA THR A 18 -32.81 -16.47 0.50
C THR A 18 -31.80 -15.37 0.18
N VAL A 19 -31.43 -14.57 1.18
CA VAL A 19 -30.39 -13.54 1.03
C VAL A 19 -29.02 -14.18 0.75
N ALA A 20 -28.64 -15.20 1.53
CA ALA A 20 -27.39 -15.93 1.33
C ALA A 20 -27.29 -16.57 -0.07
N ARG A 21 -28.38 -17.19 -0.54
CA ARG A 21 -28.44 -17.77 -1.89
C ARG A 21 -28.27 -16.72 -2.97
N ARG A 22 -28.92 -15.55 -2.85
CA ARG A 22 -28.77 -14.45 -3.81
C ARG A 22 -27.34 -13.91 -3.84
N ILE A 23 -26.71 -13.76 -2.68
CA ILE A 23 -25.31 -13.36 -2.56
C ILE A 23 -24.41 -14.36 -3.29
N SER A 24 -24.61 -15.66 -3.05
CA SER A 24 -23.83 -16.70 -3.71
C SER A 24 -24.07 -16.74 -5.23
N ASP A 25 -25.32 -16.64 -5.69
CA ASP A 25 -25.67 -16.61 -7.11
C ASP A 25 -24.98 -15.43 -7.83
N MET A 26 -25.04 -14.22 -7.25
CA MET A 26 -24.38 -13.03 -7.81
C MET A 26 -22.85 -13.15 -7.78
N SER A 27 -22.29 -13.66 -6.68
CA SER A 27 -20.85 -13.86 -6.55
C SER A 27 -20.31 -14.89 -7.55
N ASN A 28 -21.07 -15.98 -7.77
CA ASN A 28 -20.73 -16.99 -8.75
C ASN A 28 -20.77 -16.44 -10.17
N ASP A 29 -21.77 -15.63 -10.51
CA ASP A 29 -21.85 -14.97 -11.82
C ASP A 29 -20.64 -14.04 -12.07
N ILE A 30 -20.28 -13.20 -11.09
CA ILE A 30 -19.08 -12.34 -11.16
C ILE A 30 -17.82 -13.19 -11.36
N ARG A 31 -17.67 -14.27 -10.59
CA ARG A 31 -16.52 -15.17 -10.70
C ARG A 31 -16.43 -15.81 -12.08
N GLU A 32 -17.56 -16.26 -12.65
CA GLU A 32 -17.59 -16.84 -14.00
C GLU A 32 -17.21 -15.84 -15.07
N GLN A 33 -17.71 -14.60 -14.97
CA GLN A 33 -17.31 -13.50 -15.86
C GLN A 33 -15.79 -13.24 -15.75
N LEU A 34 -15.27 -13.08 -14.53
CA LEU A 34 -13.85 -12.85 -14.26
C LEU A 34 -12.97 -13.96 -14.84
N ILE A 35 -13.29 -15.23 -14.57
CA ILE A 35 -12.55 -16.37 -15.14
C ILE A 35 -12.60 -16.36 -16.66
N SER A 36 -13.73 -15.99 -17.28
CA SER A 36 -13.81 -15.84 -18.72
C SER A 36 -12.90 -14.73 -19.26
N PHE A 37 -12.74 -13.62 -18.54
CA PHE A 37 -11.84 -12.54 -18.95
C PHE A 37 -10.37 -12.96 -18.83
N ILE A 38 -9.98 -13.57 -17.72
CA ILE A 38 -8.60 -14.05 -17.52
C ILE A 38 -8.21 -15.07 -18.59
N LYS A 39 -9.10 -15.99 -18.98
CA LYS A 39 -8.85 -16.98 -20.05
C LYS A 39 -8.59 -16.37 -21.42
N LYS A 40 -9.23 -15.23 -21.72
CA LYS A 40 -9.03 -14.47 -22.97
C LYS A 40 -7.74 -13.65 -22.93
N SER A 41 -7.24 -13.37 -21.72
CA SER A 41 -6.01 -12.65 -21.53
C SER A 41 -4.80 -13.49 -21.95
N PRO A 42 -3.79 -12.90 -22.62
CA PRO A 42 -2.54 -13.60 -22.92
C PRO A 42 -1.78 -13.94 -21.63
N TYR A 43 -1.85 -13.05 -20.64
CA TYR A 43 -1.11 -13.13 -19.39
C TYR A 43 -1.98 -12.69 -18.21
N TYR A 44 -1.66 -13.21 -17.03
CA TYR A 44 -2.16 -12.67 -15.78
C TYR A 44 -1.06 -12.68 -14.72
N ALA A 45 -1.24 -11.86 -13.70
CA ALA A 45 -0.40 -11.85 -12.51
C ALA A 45 -1.27 -11.95 -11.27
N LEU A 46 -0.68 -12.47 -10.20
CA LEU A 46 -1.37 -12.68 -8.94
C LEU A 46 -0.74 -11.83 -7.85
N GLN A 47 -1.58 -11.31 -6.98
CA GLN A 47 -1.18 -10.69 -5.73
C GLN A 47 -1.82 -11.45 -4.59
N LEU A 48 -1.01 -11.79 -3.59
CA LEU A 48 -1.37 -12.65 -2.49
C LEU A 48 -1.01 -11.97 -1.18
N ASP A 49 -1.87 -12.11 -0.20
CA ASP A 49 -1.53 -11.77 1.17
C ASP A 49 -2.33 -12.64 2.13
N GLU A 50 -1.75 -12.91 3.29
CA GLU A 50 -2.42 -13.63 4.36
C GLU A 50 -2.70 -12.72 5.55
N SER A 51 -3.88 -12.85 6.13
CA SER A 51 -4.21 -12.17 7.38
C SER A 51 -5.01 -13.09 8.28
N THR A 52 -4.81 -12.91 9.59
CA THR A 52 -5.60 -13.64 10.59
C THR A 52 -6.86 -12.84 10.87
N ASP A 53 -8.02 -13.47 10.66
CA ASP A 53 -9.30 -12.84 10.94
C ASP A 53 -9.62 -12.78 12.45
N ILE A 54 -10.74 -12.14 12.79
CA ILE A 54 -11.18 -11.98 14.20
C ILE A 54 -11.50 -13.33 14.88
N ALA A 55 -11.72 -14.40 14.12
CA ALA A 55 -11.91 -15.74 14.64
C ALA A 55 -10.58 -16.50 14.86
N GLY A 56 -9.43 -15.88 14.56
CA GLY A 56 -8.12 -16.52 14.64
C GLY A 56 -7.81 -17.41 13.43
N GLN A 57 -8.61 -17.35 12.36
CA GLN A 57 -8.40 -18.15 11.17
C GLN A 57 -7.58 -17.38 10.13
N ALA A 58 -6.53 -18.00 9.61
CA ALA A 58 -5.73 -17.44 8.53
C ALA A 58 -6.53 -17.46 7.22
N GLN A 59 -6.69 -16.30 6.59
CA GLN A 59 -7.35 -16.12 5.30
C GLN A 59 -6.31 -15.70 4.26
N LEU A 60 -6.26 -16.42 3.15
CA LEU A 60 -5.51 -16.05 1.96
C LEU A 60 -6.44 -15.25 1.05
N LEU A 61 -6.10 -13.98 0.82
CA LEU A 61 -6.77 -13.14 -0.16
C LEU A 61 -5.91 -13.06 -1.41
N THR A 62 -6.53 -13.27 -2.57
CA THR A 62 -5.84 -13.26 -3.86
C THR A 62 -6.53 -12.33 -4.83
N TYR A 63 -5.77 -11.41 -5.36
CA TYR A 63 -6.14 -10.58 -6.50
C TYR A 63 -5.47 -11.08 -7.77
N VAL A 64 -6.10 -10.81 -8.89
CA VAL A 64 -5.59 -11.09 -10.23
C VAL A 64 -5.54 -9.79 -11.02
N ARG A 65 -4.48 -9.64 -11.81
CA ARG A 65 -4.34 -8.58 -12.80
C ARG A 65 -4.26 -9.23 -14.17
N TYR A 66 -5.03 -8.74 -15.12
CA TYR A 66 -5.16 -9.34 -16.45
C TYR A 66 -5.44 -8.26 -17.50
N LEU A 67 -5.15 -8.56 -18.76
CA LEU A 67 -5.50 -7.71 -19.88
C LEU A 67 -6.92 -7.98 -20.39
N ARG A 68 -7.73 -6.94 -20.53
CA ARG A 68 -9.06 -6.97 -21.16
C ARG A 68 -9.27 -5.70 -21.98
N ASP A 69 -9.79 -5.82 -23.20
CA ASP A 69 -10.14 -4.67 -24.06
C ASP A 69 -9.04 -3.58 -24.16
N LYS A 70 -7.77 -4.01 -24.20
CA LYS A 70 -6.56 -3.16 -24.25
C LYS A 70 -6.28 -2.36 -22.97
N THR A 71 -6.90 -2.70 -21.85
CA THR A 71 -6.60 -2.15 -20.53
C THR A 71 -6.17 -3.27 -19.60
N ILE A 72 -5.36 -2.91 -18.60
CA ILE A 72 -5.01 -3.81 -17.51
C ILE A 72 -6.07 -3.63 -16.42
N GLU A 73 -6.79 -4.69 -16.10
CA GLU A 73 -7.80 -4.72 -15.04
C GLU A 73 -7.31 -5.54 -13.83
N GLU A 74 -7.86 -5.22 -12.67
CA GLU A 74 -7.55 -5.85 -11.40
C GLU A 74 -8.86 -6.30 -10.73
N ASP A 75 -8.93 -7.51 -10.22
CA ASP A 75 -10.10 -7.97 -9.47
C ASP A 75 -9.74 -9.03 -8.42
N VAL A 76 -10.62 -9.24 -7.44
CA VAL A 76 -10.50 -10.29 -6.43
C VAL A 76 -10.75 -11.66 -7.07
N LEU A 77 -9.74 -12.51 -7.05
CA LEU A 77 -9.84 -13.87 -7.55
C LEU A 77 -10.58 -14.77 -6.54
N PHE A 78 -10.09 -14.80 -5.30
CA PHE A 78 -10.71 -15.54 -4.20
C PHE A 78 -10.24 -15.06 -2.82
N CYS A 79 -11.00 -15.42 -1.80
CA CYS A 79 -10.60 -15.32 -0.39
C CYS A 79 -10.88 -16.67 0.27
N ARG A 80 -9.84 -17.39 0.68
CA ARG A 80 -9.97 -18.76 1.20
C ARG A 80 -9.23 -18.96 2.51
N PRO A 81 -9.79 -19.77 3.42
CA PRO A 81 -9.09 -20.12 4.64
C PRO A 81 -7.89 -21.02 4.34
N LEU A 82 -6.78 -20.77 5.03
CA LEU A 82 -5.66 -21.69 5.11
C LEU A 82 -5.97 -22.68 6.25
N GLN A 83 -6.10 -23.97 5.92
CA GLN A 83 -6.49 -25.02 6.88
C GLN A 83 -5.36 -25.39 7.86
N SER A 84 -4.11 -25.03 7.55
CA SER A 84 -2.91 -25.36 8.33
C SER A 84 -2.04 -24.12 8.56
N HIS A 85 -0.75 -24.31 8.84
CA HIS A 85 0.25 -23.23 8.94
C HIS A 85 0.26 -22.31 7.70
N THR A 86 0.55 -21.03 7.92
CA THR A 86 0.81 -19.99 6.91
C THR A 86 2.19 -20.18 6.27
N THR A 87 2.43 -21.36 5.70
CA THR A 87 3.67 -21.67 4.98
C THR A 87 3.48 -21.44 3.49
N GLY A 88 4.57 -21.20 2.78
CA GLY A 88 4.51 -21.03 1.33
C GLY A 88 3.96 -22.23 0.58
N GLN A 89 4.20 -23.44 1.08
CA GLN A 89 3.62 -24.66 0.51
C GLN A 89 2.09 -24.69 0.64
N ALA A 90 1.55 -24.24 1.77
CA ALA A 90 0.10 -24.20 1.98
C ALA A 90 -0.57 -23.21 1.00
N ILE A 91 0.05 -22.04 0.80
CA ILE A 91 -0.40 -21.05 -0.18
C ILE A 91 -0.34 -21.62 -1.60
N PHE A 92 0.79 -22.25 -1.98
CA PHE A 92 0.95 -22.88 -3.28
C PHE A 92 -0.13 -23.95 -3.53
N ASN A 93 -0.40 -24.83 -2.56
CA ASN A 93 -1.42 -25.87 -2.69
C ASN A 93 -2.82 -25.28 -2.94
N VAL A 94 -3.18 -24.16 -2.29
CA VAL A 94 -4.46 -23.50 -2.55
C VAL A 94 -4.54 -23.00 -4.00
N LEU A 95 -3.46 -22.42 -4.52
CA LEU A 95 -3.39 -21.96 -5.90
C LEU A 95 -3.38 -23.12 -6.89
N ASP A 96 -2.61 -24.17 -6.63
CA ASP A 96 -2.47 -25.34 -7.50
C ASP A 96 -3.75 -26.17 -7.58
N VAL A 97 -4.64 -26.06 -6.59
CA VAL A 97 -6.03 -26.55 -6.70
C VAL A 97 -6.92 -25.57 -7.45
N PHE A 98 -6.78 -24.25 -7.22
CA PHE A 98 -7.65 -23.24 -7.83
C PHE A 98 -7.43 -23.11 -9.34
N ILE A 99 -6.18 -22.96 -9.79
CA ILE A 99 -5.81 -22.64 -11.17
C ILE A 99 -6.33 -23.71 -12.14
N PRO A 100 -6.04 -25.02 -11.96
CA PRO A 100 -6.56 -26.06 -12.84
C PRO A 100 -8.07 -26.24 -12.73
N LYS A 101 -8.65 -26.11 -11.52
CA LYS A 101 -10.11 -26.24 -11.30
C LYS A 101 -10.91 -25.29 -12.19
N TYR A 102 -10.41 -24.08 -12.41
CA TYR A 102 -11.08 -23.09 -13.26
C TYR A 102 -10.54 -23.06 -14.69
N GLY A 103 -9.64 -23.98 -15.06
CA GLY A 103 -9.03 -24.04 -16.39
C GLY A 103 -8.16 -22.82 -16.71
N LEU A 104 -7.53 -22.23 -15.69
CA LEU A 104 -6.47 -21.25 -15.86
C LEU A 104 -5.14 -21.99 -16.05
N ALA A 105 -4.22 -21.39 -16.79
CA ALA A 105 -2.97 -22.04 -17.17
C ALA A 105 -1.79 -21.34 -16.45
N TRP A 106 -0.91 -22.12 -15.81
CA TRP A 106 0.22 -21.62 -15.04
C TRP A 106 1.28 -20.93 -15.92
N ASP A 107 1.43 -21.38 -17.18
CA ASP A 107 2.33 -20.80 -18.19
C ASP A 107 1.98 -19.35 -18.55
N ARG A 108 0.72 -18.94 -18.35
CA ARG A 108 0.26 -17.56 -18.53
C ARG A 108 0.40 -16.69 -17.27
N CYS A 109 0.75 -17.28 -16.13
CA CYS A 109 0.99 -16.54 -14.89
C CYS A 109 2.40 -15.94 -14.90
N ILE A 110 2.52 -14.65 -15.17
CA ILE A 110 3.82 -13.98 -15.38
C ILE A 110 4.33 -13.21 -14.14
N GLY A 111 3.57 -13.20 -13.05
CA GLY A 111 3.97 -12.50 -11.83
C GLY A 111 3.21 -12.97 -10.60
N LEU A 112 3.92 -13.01 -9.47
CA LEU A 112 3.38 -13.31 -8.15
C LEU A 112 3.92 -12.27 -7.16
N CYS A 113 3.03 -11.50 -6.53
CA CYS A 113 3.38 -10.51 -5.52
C CYS A 113 2.86 -10.95 -4.15
N THR A 114 3.72 -10.98 -3.13
CA THR A 114 3.39 -11.40 -1.75
C THR A 114 4.04 -10.44 -0.74
N ASP A 115 3.34 -10.07 0.34
CA ASP A 115 3.91 -9.25 1.44
C ASP A 115 5.00 -10.04 2.19
N GLY A 116 4.74 -11.34 2.36
CA GLY A 116 5.61 -12.30 3.02
C GLY A 116 6.70 -12.94 2.16
N ALA A 117 7.24 -12.30 1.11
CA ALA A 117 8.29 -12.92 0.27
C ALA A 117 9.45 -13.54 1.10
N ARG A 118 9.70 -13.01 2.32
CA ARG A 118 10.60 -13.57 3.35
C ARG A 118 10.25 -14.99 3.83
N ALA A 119 8.98 -15.28 4.09
CA ALA A 119 8.51 -16.60 4.53
C ALA A 119 8.54 -17.64 3.37
N MET A 120 8.55 -17.15 2.13
CA MET A 120 8.53 -17.96 0.90
C MET A 120 9.93 -18.23 0.34
N THR A 121 10.90 -17.32 0.48
CA THR A 121 12.18 -17.37 -0.25
C THR A 121 13.43 -17.40 0.61
N GLY A 122 13.32 -17.30 1.95
CA GLY A 122 14.47 -17.44 2.85
C GLY A 122 15.62 -16.44 2.63
N ARG A 123 15.38 -15.34 1.90
CA ARG A 123 16.35 -14.27 1.66
C ARG A 123 15.89 -12.94 2.25
N GLU A 124 16.88 -12.19 2.72
CA GLU A 124 16.74 -11.10 3.68
C GLU A 124 15.69 -10.03 3.30
N LEU A 125 15.01 -9.50 4.31
CA LEU A 125 15.06 -8.04 4.39
C LEU A 125 13.90 -7.14 3.90
N GLY A 126 12.63 -7.54 3.75
CA GLY A 126 11.44 -6.66 3.67
C GLY A 126 11.63 -5.17 4.08
N LEU A 127 11.24 -4.30 3.13
CA LEU A 127 11.55 -2.88 2.91
C LEU A 127 11.69 -2.00 4.16
N ALA A 128 10.80 -2.16 5.13
CA ALA A 128 10.54 -1.12 6.12
C ALA A 128 11.46 -1.11 7.36
N ALA A 129 11.94 -2.28 7.80
CA ALA A 129 12.77 -2.37 9.02
C ALA A 129 14.26 -2.03 8.78
N PRO A 130 14.88 -2.41 7.65
CA PRO A 130 16.29 -2.11 7.41
C PRO A 130 16.57 -0.65 7.08
N LEU A 131 15.72 -0.02 6.23
CA LEU A 131 16.02 1.26 5.55
C LEU A 131 16.03 2.50 6.45
N ALA A 132 15.41 2.42 7.64
CA ALA A 132 15.39 3.52 8.61
C ALA A 132 16.04 3.16 9.95
N ALA A 133 15.99 1.89 10.38
CA ALA A 133 16.39 1.52 11.74
C ALA A 133 17.77 0.85 11.84
N LYS A 134 18.28 0.20 10.78
CA LYS A 134 19.52 -0.59 10.94
C LYS A 134 20.78 0.25 11.17
N LYS A 135 20.73 1.56 10.91
CA LYS A 135 21.80 2.52 11.22
C LYS A 135 21.26 3.94 11.42
N MET A 136 20.25 4.09 12.27
CA MET A 136 19.90 5.42 12.75
C MET A 136 21.04 5.89 13.69
N LEU A 137 21.54 7.12 13.52
CA LEU A 137 22.57 7.66 14.42
C LEU A 137 22.07 7.65 15.87
N VAL A 138 22.99 7.45 16.82
CA VAL A 138 22.70 7.28 18.26
C VAL A 138 21.77 8.38 18.79
N LEU A 139 21.92 9.62 18.28
CA LEU A 139 21.10 10.77 18.65
C LEU A 139 19.60 10.54 18.33
N PHE A 140 19.28 10.21 17.08
CA PHE A 140 17.90 10.05 16.62
C PHE A 140 17.25 8.77 17.17
N ASP A 141 18.02 7.69 17.33
CA ASP A 141 17.53 6.46 17.96
C ASP A 141 17.15 6.71 19.42
N SER A 142 17.96 7.49 20.15
CA SER A 142 17.64 7.90 21.53
C SER A 142 16.32 8.69 21.60
N VAL A 143 16.15 9.70 20.74
CA VAL A 143 14.92 10.53 20.69
C VAL A 143 13.69 9.69 20.35
N LEU A 144 13.81 8.78 19.37
CA LEU A 144 12.74 7.88 18.97
C LEU A 144 12.35 6.94 20.13
N ASN A 145 13.33 6.32 20.80
CA ASN A 145 13.10 5.42 21.92
C ASN A 145 12.49 6.13 23.13
N GLN A 146 12.93 7.36 23.42
CA GLN A 146 12.35 8.20 24.48
C GLN A 146 10.90 8.59 24.16
N SER A 147 10.62 8.98 22.91
CA SER A 147 9.26 9.27 22.43
C SER A 147 8.33 8.08 22.62
N VAL A 148 8.77 6.87 22.24
CA VAL A 148 8.01 5.63 22.44
C VAL A 148 7.77 5.35 23.93
N LYS A 149 8.77 5.56 24.79
CA LYS A 149 8.62 5.39 26.26
C LYS A 149 7.57 6.34 26.84
N MET A 150 7.56 7.61 26.43
CA MET A 150 6.56 8.59 26.88
C MET A 150 5.14 8.15 26.53
N ILE A 151 4.95 7.72 25.28
CA ILE A 151 3.63 7.26 24.80
C ILE A 151 3.19 5.99 25.53
N ASN A 152 4.09 5.02 25.68
CA ASN A 152 3.78 3.79 26.40
C ASN A 152 3.44 4.06 27.87
N LEU A 153 4.05 5.05 28.52
CA LEU A 153 3.72 5.43 29.89
C LEU A 153 2.27 5.94 30.03
N ILE A 154 1.79 6.69 29.03
CA ILE A 154 0.41 7.20 29.01
C ILE A 154 -0.58 6.10 28.60
N LYS A 155 -0.24 5.33 27.57
CA LYS A 155 -1.16 4.37 26.96
C LYS A 155 -1.23 3.01 27.69
N SER A 156 -0.19 2.63 28.44
CA SER A 156 -0.19 1.40 29.23
C SER A 156 -1.20 1.42 30.39
N ARG A 157 -1.60 2.61 30.85
CA ARG A 157 -2.55 2.77 31.96
C ARG A 157 -3.82 3.46 31.45
N PRO A 158 -4.99 2.79 31.47
CA PRO A 158 -6.26 3.39 31.02
C PRO A 158 -6.63 4.68 31.76
N LEU A 159 -6.24 4.81 33.03
CA LEU A 159 -6.43 6.05 33.79
C LEU A 159 -5.59 7.19 33.22
N ASN A 160 -4.29 6.97 32.96
CA ASN A 160 -3.41 7.99 32.39
C ASN A 160 -3.90 8.44 31.01
N SER A 161 -4.35 7.51 30.18
CA SER A 161 -4.93 7.86 28.87
C SER A 161 -6.17 8.73 28.97
N ARG A 162 -7.04 8.49 29.96
CA ARG A 162 -8.23 9.32 30.19
C ARG A 162 -7.88 10.70 30.74
N LEU A 163 -7.00 10.75 31.75
CA LEU A 163 -6.55 12.01 32.35
C LEU A 163 -5.81 12.90 31.34
N PHE A 164 -4.96 12.29 30.51
CA PHE A 164 -4.28 13.00 29.42
C PHE A 164 -5.29 13.57 28.41
N GLY A 165 -6.33 12.82 28.04
CA GLY A 165 -7.36 13.34 27.13
C GLY A 165 -8.17 14.50 27.70
N VAL A 166 -8.47 14.49 29.00
CA VAL A 166 -9.09 15.63 29.67
C VAL A 166 -8.17 16.85 29.63
N LEU A 167 -6.88 16.67 29.91
CA LEU A 167 -5.90 17.76 29.82
C LEU A 167 -5.82 18.35 28.41
N CYS A 168 -5.80 17.51 27.37
CA CYS A 168 -5.81 17.98 25.98
C CYS A 168 -7.07 18.80 25.64
N GLN A 169 -8.24 18.39 26.14
CA GLN A 169 -9.48 19.16 25.97
C GLN A 169 -9.42 20.51 26.67
N GLU A 170 -8.93 20.53 27.91
CA GLU A 170 -8.79 21.75 28.71
C GLU A 170 -7.79 22.74 28.09
N MET A 171 -6.73 22.23 27.45
CA MET A 171 -5.72 23.03 26.75
C MET A 171 -6.12 23.42 25.31
N GLY A 172 -7.32 23.03 24.86
CA GLY A 172 -7.85 23.41 23.54
C GLY A 172 -7.16 22.71 22.37
N SER A 173 -6.58 21.54 22.61
CA SER A 173 -5.80 20.81 21.61
C SER A 173 -6.69 20.23 20.50
N GLY A 174 -6.16 20.19 19.28
CA GLY A 174 -6.85 19.56 18.14
C GLY A 174 -7.00 18.04 18.27
N HIS A 175 -6.28 17.43 19.23
CA HIS A 175 -6.27 16.00 19.45
C HIS A 175 -6.34 15.64 20.94
N GLU A 176 -7.21 14.71 21.30
CA GLU A 176 -7.46 14.32 22.69
C GLU A 176 -6.71 13.04 23.10
N GLN A 177 -6.01 12.39 22.17
CA GLN A 177 -5.34 11.11 22.43
C GLN A 177 -4.06 10.95 21.61
N LEU A 178 -3.03 10.39 22.27
CA LEU A 178 -1.85 9.85 21.62
C LEU A 178 -2.17 8.52 20.91
N LEU A 179 -1.43 8.21 19.85
CA LEU A 179 -1.56 6.94 19.12
C LEU A 179 -0.75 5.83 19.82
N LEU A 180 -1.32 4.63 19.95
CA LEU A 180 -0.63 3.47 20.54
C LEU A 180 0.35 2.87 19.54
N HIS A 181 1.53 2.50 20.01
CA HIS A 181 2.51 1.78 19.21
C HIS A 181 2.18 0.29 19.15
N THR A 182 2.08 -0.25 17.94
CA THR A 182 2.24 -1.69 17.67
C THR A 182 3.48 -1.86 16.81
N GLU A 183 4.40 -2.75 17.20
CA GLU A 183 5.74 -2.95 16.61
C GLU A 183 5.78 -3.26 15.10
N VAL A 184 4.63 -3.37 14.44
CA VAL A 184 4.53 -4.08 13.15
C VAL A 184 4.57 -3.15 11.92
N ARG A 185 4.39 -1.82 12.03
CA ARG A 185 4.37 -0.96 10.82
C ARG A 185 4.97 0.42 11.05
N TRP A 186 6.03 0.77 10.33
CA TRP A 186 6.71 2.08 10.41
C TRP A 186 5.81 3.30 10.10
N LEU A 187 4.76 3.13 9.29
CA LEU A 187 3.72 4.16 9.07
C LEU A 187 3.05 4.60 10.37
N SER A 188 2.95 3.69 11.35
CA SER A 188 2.45 4.02 12.68
C SER A 188 3.42 4.88 13.47
N ARG A 189 4.74 4.79 13.22
CA ARG A 189 5.77 5.58 13.91
C ARG A 189 5.78 7.04 13.45
N GLY A 190 5.64 7.31 12.16
CA GLY A 190 5.57 8.69 11.65
C GLY A 190 4.36 9.45 12.20
N ARG A 191 3.16 8.86 12.09
CA ARG A 191 1.93 9.46 12.66
C ARG A 191 1.99 9.63 14.18
N LEU A 192 2.64 8.69 14.86
CA LEU A 192 2.84 8.74 16.30
C LEU A 192 3.78 9.89 16.71
N LEU A 193 4.89 10.07 16.01
CA LEU A 193 5.82 11.18 16.27
C LEU A 193 5.15 12.53 15.99
N GLN A 194 4.41 12.63 14.88
CA GLN A 194 3.66 13.84 14.55
C GLN A 194 2.66 14.17 15.66
N ARG A 195 1.88 13.19 16.13
CA ARG A 195 0.93 13.39 17.24
C ARG A 195 1.60 13.75 18.56
N LEU A 196 2.77 13.17 18.84
CA LEU A 196 3.55 13.54 20.02
C LEU A 196 4.06 14.97 19.93
N TYR A 197 4.54 15.39 18.77
CA TYR A 197 5.04 16.73 18.54
C TYR A 197 3.92 17.78 18.65
N GLU A 198 2.74 17.50 18.10
CA GLU A 198 1.55 18.35 18.24
C GLU A 198 1.13 18.51 19.71
N LEU A 199 1.19 17.43 20.50
CA LEU A 199 0.76 17.39 21.91
C LEU A 199 1.90 17.60 22.92
N ARG A 200 3.01 18.20 22.48
CA ARG A 200 4.24 18.26 23.28
C ARG A 200 4.10 19.07 24.57
N GLU A 201 3.28 20.13 24.56
CA GLU A 201 3.07 20.98 25.74
C GLU A 201 2.17 20.29 26.78
N GLU A 202 1.08 19.66 26.32
CA GLU A 202 0.18 18.86 27.14
C GLU A 202 0.93 17.66 27.75
N LEU A 203 1.77 17.01 26.93
CA LEU A 203 2.61 15.90 27.35
C LEU A 203 3.62 16.34 28.40
N ARG A 204 4.25 17.51 28.22
CA ARG A 204 5.17 18.08 29.20
C ARG A 204 4.49 18.31 30.54
N TRP A 205 3.33 18.95 30.52
CA TRP A 205 2.57 19.24 31.74
C TRP A 205 2.16 17.96 32.46
N PHE A 206 1.62 16.99 31.71
CA PHE A 206 1.23 15.69 32.26
C PHE A 206 2.42 14.92 32.87
N LEU A 207 3.56 14.87 32.18
CA LEU A 207 4.75 14.16 32.66
C LEU A 207 5.35 14.82 33.92
N THR A 208 5.23 16.14 34.02
CA THR A 208 5.67 16.92 35.19
C THR A 208 4.81 16.61 36.41
N GLU A 209 3.49 16.58 36.24
CA GLU A 209 2.54 16.25 37.32
C GLU A 209 2.77 14.83 37.88
N ILE A 210 3.04 13.86 37.01
CA ILE A 210 3.35 12.48 37.45
C ILE A 210 4.81 12.31 37.89
N LYS A 211 5.60 13.39 37.94
CA LYS A 211 7.03 13.42 38.35
C LYS A 211 7.90 12.45 37.56
N SER A 212 7.65 12.33 36.26
CA SER A 212 8.44 11.47 35.38
C SER A 212 9.69 12.20 34.92
N ASP A 213 10.85 11.53 35.02
CA ASP A 213 12.11 12.04 34.46
C ASP A 213 12.07 12.25 32.95
N LEU A 214 11.06 11.73 32.26
CA LEU A 214 10.89 11.96 30.82
C LEU A 214 10.50 13.42 30.50
N ALA A 215 9.90 14.15 31.46
CA ALA A 215 9.49 15.55 31.25
C ALA A 215 10.66 16.44 30.80
N LYS A 216 11.87 16.20 31.34
CA LYS A 216 13.08 16.99 31.04
C LYS A 216 13.46 17.02 29.55
N HIS A 217 13.07 16.00 28.79
CA HIS A 217 13.35 15.94 27.36
C HIS A 217 12.48 16.93 26.58
N LEU A 218 11.30 17.27 27.09
CA LEU A 218 10.39 18.25 26.48
C LEU A 218 10.76 19.70 26.85
N ASP A 219 11.73 19.89 27.76
CA ASP A 219 12.36 21.18 28.04
C ASP A 219 13.72 21.32 27.33
N ASP A 220 14.22 20.27 26.67
CA ASP A 220 15.51 20.26 25.98
C ASP A 220 15.33 20.72 24.53
N THR A 221 15.89 21.90 24.22
CA THR A 221 15.81 22.51 22.88
C THR A 221 16.41 21.63 21.78
N MET A 222 17.52 20.94 22.07
CA MET A 222 18.16 20.06 21.08
C MET A 222 17.33 18.80 20.85
N TRP A 223 16.70 18.28 21.91
CA TRP A 223 15.81 17.13 21.81
C TRP A 223 14.57 17.46 20.98
N LEU A 224 13.93 18.60 21.23
CA LEU A 224 12.75 19.04 20.48
C LEU A 224 13.08 19.31 19.01
N ALA A 225 14.21 19.97 18.70
CA ALA A 225 14.66 20.15 17.32
C ALA A 225 14.93 18.79 16.63
N SER A 226 15.54 17.85 17.34
CA SER A 226 15.76 16.49 16.83
C SER A 226 14.45 15.74 16.57
N LEU A 227 13.45 15.92 17.45
CA LEU A 227 12.11 15.39 17.26
C LEU A 227 11.44 16.02 16.03
N SER A 228 11.52 17.33 15.84
CA SER A 228 10.95 18.03 14.68
C SER A 228 11.52 17.48 13.37
N TYR A 229 12.85 17.29 13.30
CA TYR A 229 13.50 16.64 12.17
C TYR A 229 12.93 15.23 11.91
N LEU A 230 12.76 14.44 12.97
CA LEU A 230 12.21 13.09 12.85
C LEU A 230 10.76 13.12 12.35
N VAL A 231 9.93 14.04 12.83
CA VAL A 231 8.56 14.22 12.33
C VAL A 231 8.58 14.44 10.82
N ASP A 232 9.39 15.38 10.34
CA ASP A 232 9.42 15.75 8.91
C ASP A 232 9.98 14.62 8.03
N ILE A 233 11.08 13.96 8.42
CA ILE A 233 11.66 12.88 7.60
C ILE A 233 10.76 11.64 7.57
N PHE A 234 10.08 11.32 8.67
CA PHE A 234 9.11 10.22 8.69
C PHE A 234 7.86 10.55 7.87
N ASP A 235 7.43 11.81 7.84
CA ASP A 235 6.35 12.23 6.94
C ASP A 235 6.76 12.11 5.47
N CYS A 236 7.98 12.55 5.12
CA CYS A 236 8.54 12.37 3.77
C CYS A 236 8.56 10.89 3.33
N LEU A 237 8.96 10.00 4.23
CA LEU A 237 8.93 8.55 3.99
C LEU A 237 7.49 8.06 3.81
N ASN A 238 6.56 8.48 4.68
CA ASN A 238 5.14 8.13 4.62
C ASN A 238 4.51 8.53 3.29
N VAL A 239 4.80 9.75 2.81
CA VAL A 239 4.39 10.22 1.47
C VAL A 239 4.94 9.31 0.37
N LEU A 240 6.23 8.96 0.41
CA LEU A 240 6.80 8.01 -0.55
C LEU A 240 6.05 6.69 -0.53
N ASN A 241 5.82 6.10 0.64
CA ASN A 241 5.17 4.79 0.73
C ASN A 241 3.72 4.78 0.27
N LEU A 242 2.95 5.80 0.64
CA LEU A 242 1.60 5.97 0.11
C LEU A 242 1.64 6.08 -1.42
N SER A 243 2.66 6.76 -1.97
CA SER A 243 2.86 6.78 -3.42
C SER A 243 3.26 5.41 -3.98
N LEU A 244 3.94 4.52 -3.24
CA LEU A 244 4.24 3.17 -3.74
C LEU A 244 3.05 2.20 -3.68
N GLN A 245 2.05 2.51 -2.84
CA GLN A 245 0.85 1.71 -2.60
C GLN A 245 -0.40 2.26 -3.32
N SER A 246 -0.27 2.71 -4.58
CA SER A 246 -1.43 3.18 -5.36
C SER A 246 -1.99 2.08 -6.27
N ARG A 247 -3.27 2.21 -6.68
CA ARG A 247 -3.85 1.39 -7.75
C ARG A 247 -3.14 1.66 -9.08
N GLU A 248 -3.23 0.71 -10.02
CA GLU A 248 -2.76 0.86 -11.41
C GLU A 248 -1.26 1.17 -11.56
N THR A 249 -0.43 0.73 -10.61
CA THR A 249 1.03 0.91 -10.68
C THR A 249 1.74 -0.25 -11.36
N HIS A 250 2.78 0.08 -12.11
CA HIS A 250 3.75 -0.86 -12.67
C HIS A 250 5.17 -0.54 -12.16
N ILE A 251 6.10 -1.48 -12.38
CA ILE A 251 7.43 -1.42 -11.76
C ILE A 251 8.23 -0.19 -12.18
N LEU A 252 8.12 0.22 -13.44
CA LEU A 252 8.83 1.39 -13.96
C LEU A 252 8.40 2.69 -13.25
N LEU A 253 7.11 2.85 -12.97
CA LEU A 253 6.60 4.03 -12.26
C LEU A 253 7.07 4.06 -10.79
N LEU A 254 7.12 2.89 -10.14
CA LEU A 254 7.66 2.81 -8.78
C LEU A 254 9.16 3.12 -8.75
N ALA A 255 9.91 2.61 -9.73
CA ALA A 255 11.33 2.93 -9.87
C ALA A 255 11.55 4.44 -10.01
N ASP A 256 10.73 5.12 -10.82
CA ASP A 256 10.82 6.58 -11.01
C ASP A 256 10.49 7.33 -9.70
N ARG A 257 9.50 6.87 -8.92
CA ARG A 257 9.17 7.43 -7.59
C ARG A 257 10.31 7.28 -6.59
N VAL A 258 10.95 6.11 -6.55
CA VAL A 258 12.10 5.83 -5.69
C VAL A 258 13.33 6.65 -6.11
N ASP A 259 13.59 6.75 -7.41
CA ASP A 259 14.70 7.55 -7.94
C ASP A 259 14.51 9.04 -7.61
N ALA A 260 13.31 9.58 -7.83
CA ALA A 260 12.98 10.96 -7.45
C ALA A 260 13.17 11.21 -5.95
N PHE A 261 12.80 10.27 -5.08
CA PHE A 261 13.05 10.39 -3.64
C PHE A 261 14.54 10.33 -3.32
N THR A 262 15.31 9.47 -3.98
CA THR A 262 16.76 9.37 -3.81
C THR A 262 17.46 10.68 -4.21
N GLN A 263 17.03 11.31 -5.31
CA GLN A 263 17.52 12.63 -5.72
C GLN A 263 17.15 13.73 -4.72
N LYS A 264 15.97 13.66 -4.08
CA LYS A 264 15.60 14.57 -2.99
C LYS A 264 16.52 14.41 -1.77
N LEU A 265 16.86 13.18 -1.38
CA LEU A 265 17.82 12.93 -0.28
C LEU A 265 19.17 13.58 -0.57
N ASP A 266 19.66 13.50 -1.80
CA ASP A 266 20.90 14.17 -2.24
C ASP A 266 20.81 15.70 -2.12
N LEU A 267 19.70 16.29 -2.57
CA LEU A 267 19.45 17.72 -2.45
C LEU A 267 19.40 18.16 -0.98
N TRP A 268 18.66 17.43 -0.14
CA TRP A 268 18.48 17.75 1.28
C TRP A 268 19.79 17.62 2.07
N HIS A 269 20.56 16.57 1.80
CA HIS A 269 21.91 16.40 2.35
C HIS A 269 22.79 17.62 2.04
N GLY A 270 22.78 18.08 0.78
CA GLY A 270 23.57 19.26 0.37
C GLY A 270 23.13 20.57 1.02
N ARG A 271 21.82 20.74 1.26
CA ARG A 271 21.27 21.94 1.92
C ARG A 271 21.51 21.94 3.43
N ILE A 272 21.24 20.83 4.12
CA ILE A 272 21.38 20.75 5.57
C ILE A 272 22.84 20.84 6.01
N SER A 273 23.78 20.33 5.19
CA SER A 273 25.23 20.50 5.41
C SER A 273 25.68 21.98 5.35
N ARG A 274 24.86 22.86 4.77
CA ARG A 274 25.07 24.32 4.72
C ARG A 274 24.24 25.08 5.75
N GLY A 275 23.58 24.36 6.67
CA GLY A 275 22.71 24.94 7.70
C GLY A 275 21.33 25.37 7.21
N ASN A 276 20.90 24.96 6.01
CA ASN A 276 19.55 25.23 5.51
C ASN A 276 18.64 24.02 5.75
N CYS A 277 17.53 24.24 6.45
CA CYS A 277 16.57 23.19 6.81
C CYS A 277 15.15 23.40 6.24
N ASP A 278 14.98 24.27 5.23
CA ASP A 278 13.67 24.66 4.69
C ASP A 278 12.82 23.49 4.15
N MET A 279 13.45 22.35 3.86
CA MET A 279 12.77 21.12 3.43
C MET A 279 12.07 20.37 4.56
N PHE A 280 12.34 20.74 5.81
CA PHE A 280 11.81 20.15 7.03
C PHE A 280 11.02 21.24 7.78
N PRO A 281 9.72 21.41 7.49
CA PRO A 281 8.94 22.54 7.99
C PRO A 281 8.86 22.60 9.51
N SER A 282 8.62 21.46 10.17
CA SER A 282 8.53 21.41 11.64
C SER A 282 9.86 21.81 12.29
N LEU A 283 10.99 21.40 11.68
CA LEU A 283 12.32 21.79 12.14
C LEU A 283 12.59 23.28 11.89
N ALA A 284 12.26 23.77 10.70
CA ALA A 284 12.48 25.17 10.32
C ALA A 284 11.68 26.13 11.21
N ASP A 285 10.40 25.82 11.46
CA ASP A 285 9.54 26.58 12.37
C ASP A 285 10.12 26.57 13.79
N TYR A 286 10.52 25.39 14.29
CA TYR A 286 11.09 25.26 15.63
C TYR A 286 12.39 26.06 15.82
N ILE A 287 13.32 25.99 14.85
CA ILE A 287 14.58 26.75 14.91
C ILE A 287 14.30 28.25 14.85
N THR A 288 13.31 28.67 14.07
CA THR A 288 12.89 30.08 13.98
C THR A 288 12.35 30.57 15.32
N ASP A 289 11.49 29.78 15.97
CA ASP A 289 10.89 30.09 17.27
C ASP A 289 11.91 30.07 18.43
N ALA A 290 12.88 29.16 18.39
CA ALA A 290 13.96 29.08 19.40
C ALA A 290 14.93 30.27 19.33
N GLY A 291 14.97 30.98 18.20
CA GLY A 291 15.83 32.13 17.96
C GLY A 291 17.32 31.79 17.81
N THR A 292 18.14 32.83 17.61
CA THR A 292 19.59 32.69 17.30
C THR A 292 20.48 32.33 18.49
N SER A 293 19.89 32.11 19.67
CA SER A 293 20.63 31.87 20.91
C SER A 293 21.19 30.44 21.03
N HIS A 294 20.75 29.52 20.18
CA HIS A 294 21.10 28.10 20.22
C HIS A 294 21.89 27.69 18.98
N ASP A 295 22.93 26.87 19.19
CA ASP A 295 23.71 26.28 18.10
C ASP A 295 23.15 24.90 17.71
N PHE A 296 22.65 24.79 16.48
CA PHE A 296 22.10 23.55 15.91
C PHE A 296 23.10 22.86 14.96
N SER A 297 24.37 23.28 14.93
CA SER A 297 25.38 22.74 14.01
C SER A 297 25.57 21.23 14.16
N SER A 298 25.52 20.70 15.39
CA SER A 298 25.61 19.26 15.68
C SER A 298 24.39 18.47 15.16
N LEU A 299 23.19 19.07 15.24
CA LEU A 299 21.97 18.51 14.66
C LEU A 299 22.06 18.46 13.15
N PHE A 300 22.50 19.54 12.50
CA PHE A 300 22.66 19.57 11.03
C PHE A 300 23.68 18.56 10.53
N GLN A 301 24.79 18.38 11.25
CA GLN A 301 25.77 17.34 10.95
C GLN A 301 25.14 15.94 11.07
N SER A 302 24.43 15.67 12.16
CA SER A 302 23.76 14.39 12.39
C SER A 302 22.68 14.12 11.33
N ALA A 303 21.86 15.12 11.00
CA ALA A 303 20.82 15.00 10.00
C ALA A 303 21.42 14.76 8.60
N SER A 304 22.52 15.44 8.25
CA SER A 304 23.25 15.21 7.01
C SER A 304 23.75 13.77 6.90
N GLU A 305 24.43 13.27 7.94
CA GLU A 305 24.92 11.90 8.00
C GLU A 305 23.78 10.87 7.88
N HIS A 306 22.64 11.12 8.55
CA HIS A 306 21.46 10.26 8.45
C HIS A 306 20.89 10.23 7.02
N LEU A 307 20.76 11.37 6.35
CA LEU A 307 20.30 11.42 4.95
C LEU A 307 21.26 10.70 4.00
N SER A 308 22.57 10.84 4.20
CA SER A 308 23.61 10.16 3.42
C SER A 308 23.51 8.63 3.58
N GLU A 309 23.32 8.15 4.81
CA GLU A 309 23.17 6.71 5.06
C GLU A 309 21.85 6.17 4.50
N MET A 310 20.74 6.91 4.65
CA MET A 310 19.46 6.55 4.05
C MET A 310 19.57 6.39 2.54
N ARG A 311 20.24 7.33 1.86
CA ARG A 311 20.49 7.25 0.41
C ARG A 311 21.26 5.98 0.03
N LYS A 312 22.34 5.64 0.76
CA LYS A 312 23.09 4.40 0.50
C LYS A 312 22.24 3.15 0.69
N GLN A 313 21.36 3.16 1.70
CA GLN A 313 20.46 2.04 1.95
C GLN A 313 19.42 1.91 0.84
N PHE A 314 18.87 3.01 0.34
CA PHE A 314 18.00 3.01 -0.85
C PHE A 314 18.70 2.42 -2.07
N ALA A 315 19.93 2.84 -2.38
CA ALA A 315 20.72 2.28 -3.48
C ALA A 315 21.03 0.78 -3.29
N THR A 316 21.17 0.33 -2.05
CA THR A 316 21.42 -1.09 -1.74
C THR A 316 20.15 -1.95 -1.82
N TYR A 317 19.00 -1.36 -1.52
CA TYR A 317 17.72 -2.06 -1.52
C TYR A 317 17.11 -2.09 -2.93
N PHE A 318 17.17 -0.97 -3.65
CA PHE A 318 16.66 -0.80 -5.00
C PHE A 318 17.81 -0.87 -6.01
N LYS A 319 18.48 -2.02 -6.06
CA LYS A 319 19.66 -2.26 -6.93
C LYS A 319 19.33 -2.47 -8.40
N GLU A 320 18.08 -2.77 -8.73
CA GLU A 320 17.69 -3.09 -10.10
C GLU A 320 17.78 -1.84 -10.98
N ASP A 321 18.52 -1.98 -12.08
CA ASP A 321 18.61 -0.93 -13.07
C ASP A 321 17.50 -1.10 -14.12
N TYR A 322 16.49 -0.23 -14.06
CA TYR A 322 15.40 -0.21 -15.01
C TYR A 322 15.68 0.68 -16.23
N ARG A 323 16.91 1.18 -16.42
CA ARG A 323 17.29 2.00 -17.59
C ARG A 323 17.25 1.22 -18.90
N SER A 324 17.51 -0.09 -18.88
CA SER A 324 17.34 -0.98 -20.04
C SER A 324 15.90 -0.96 -20.58
N PHE A 325 14.92 -0.66 -19.74
CA PHE A 325 13.52 -0.53 -20.10
C PHE A 325 13.10 0.91 -20.43
N ALA A 326 14.04 1.82 -20.72
CA ALA A 326 13.72 3.20 -21.09
C ALA A 326 12.81 3.27 -22.32
N TRP A 327 13.01 2.38 -23.31
CA TRP A 327 12.15 2.27 -24.49
C TRP A 327 10.71 1.83 -24.17
N VAL A 328 10.48 1.15 -23.04
CA VAL A 328 9.13 0.82 -22.57
C VAL A 328 8.44 2.05 -22.00
N ARG A 329 9.19 2.96 -21.35
CA ARG A 329 8.66 4.24 -20.81
C ARG A 329 8.32 5.22 -21.92
N ASP A 330 9.27 5.41 -22.85
CA ASP A 330 9.12 6.29 -24.00
C ASP A 330 9.71 5.63 -25.24
N PRO A 331 8.87 4.97 -26.06
CA PRO A 331 9.35 4.32 -27.27
C PRO A 331 9.74 5.31 -28.38
N PHE A 332 9.39 6.60 -28.25
CA PHE A 332 9.65 7.62 -29.27
C PHE A 332 11.02 8.28 -29.14
N VAL A 333 11.62 8.26 -27.94
CA VAL A 333 12.89 8.96 -27.65
C VAL A 333 14.06 7.98 -27.47
N CYS A 334 13.84 6.80 -26.89
CA CYS A 334 14.93 5.93 -26.46
C CYS A 334 15.41 4.95 -27.53
N THR A 335 16.72 4.65 -27.57
CA THR A 335 17.27 3.52 -28.33
C THR A 335 17.21 2.23 -27.49
N ALA A 336 17.00 1.10 -28.15
CA ALA A 336 16.81 -0.20 -27.52
C ALA A 336 17.79 -1.23 -28.09
N ASN A 337 19.09 -0.95 -27.94
CA ASN A 337 20.17 -1.74 -28.55
C ASN A 337 20.24 -3.18 -28.02
N GLU A 338 19.65 -3.45 -26.85
CA GLU A 338 19.58 -4.77 -26.23
C GLU A 338 18.51 -5.68 -26.86
N LEU A 339 17.61 -5.13 -27.67
CA LEU A 339 16.55 -5.91 -28.32
C LEU A 339 17.07 -6.67 -29.54
N SER A 340 16.34 -7.71 -29.96
CA SER A 340 16.62 -8.40 -31.23
C SER A 340 16.43 -7.48 -32.43
N ILE A 341 17.09 -7.78 -33.56
CA ILE A 341 17.00 -6.94 -34.78
C ILE A 341 15.55 -6.72 -35.24
N ASN A 342 14.72 -7.75 -35.19
CA ASN A 342 13.30 -7.67 -35.57
C ASN A 342 12.53 -6.68 -34.67
N MET A 343 12.77 -6.73 -33.35
CA MET A 343 12.15 -5.79 -32.41
C MET A 343 12.69 -4.37 -32.58
N GLN A 344 13.96 -4.20 -32.95
CA GLN A 344 14.52 -2.89 -33.27
C GLN A 344 13.88 -2.28 -34.52
N GLU A 345 13.67 -3.08 -35.58
CA GLU A 345 12.94 -2.67 -36.79
C GLU A 345 11.50 -2.26 -36.47
N GLN A 346 10.77 -3.07 -35.69
CA GLN A 346 9.41 -2.73 -35.21
C GLN A 346 9.39 -1.42 -34.41
N LEU A 347 10.41 -1.19 -33.57
CA LEU A 347 10.50 0.04 -32.80
C LEU A 347 10.78 1.27 -33.69
N ILE A 348 11.55 1.11 -34.77
CA ILE A 348 11.80 2.17 -35.77
C ILE A 348 10.50 2.54 -36.52
N GLU A 349 9.70 1.54 -36.89
CA GLU A 349 8.39 1.77 -37.51
C GLU A 349 7.44 2.50 -36.55
N LEU A 350 7.31 2.02 -35.31
CA LEU A 350 6.49 2.63 -34.28
C LEU A 350 6.89 4.10 -34.04
N LYS A 351 8.18 4.38 -33.95
CA LYS A 351 8.73 5.74 -33.77
C LYS A 351 8.33 6.71 -34.87
N SER A 352 8.17 6.19 -36.09
CA SER A 352 7.87 6.98 -37.28
C SER A 352 6.36 7.19 -37.47
N ASP A 353 5.51 6.51 -36.71
CA ASP A 353 4.04 6.64 -36.79
C ASP A 353 3.54 7.80 -35.90
N SER A 354 3.09 8.88 -36.55
CA SER A 354 2.54 10.05 -35.85
C SER A 354 1.23 9.77 -35.12
N ARG A 355 0.38 8.86 -35.63
CA ARG A 355 -0.87 8.45 -34.97
C ARG A 355 -0.54 7.77 -33.64
N LEU A 356 0.51 6.97 -33.57
CA LEU A 356 0.91 6.32 -32.33
C LEU A 356 1.48 7.32 -31.31
N LYS A 357 2.12 8.40 -31.78
CA LYS A 357 2.57 9.47 -30.89
C LYS A 357 1.40 10.21 -30.25
N GLU A 358 0.31 10.45 -30.99
CA GLU A 358 -0.94 11.01 -30.47
C GLU A 358 -1.67 10.03 -29.53
N LEU A 359 -1.65 8.73 -29.85
CA LEU A 359 -2.21 7.71 -28.96
C LEU A 359 -1.45 7.63 -27.63
N PHE A 360 -0.12 7.71 -27.68
CA PHE A 360 0.75 7.67 -26.49
C PHE A 360 0.47 8.81 -25.51
N THR A 361 0.17 10.01 -26.01
CA THR A 361 -0.14 11.17 -25.15
C THR A 361 -1.58 11.15 -24.61
N SER A 362 -2.46 10.33 -25.18
CA SER A 362 -3.90 10.32 -24.86
C SER A 362 -4.34 9.15 -23.96
N CYS A 363 -3.46 8.19 -23.66
CA CYS A 363 -3.81 7.06 -22.79
C CYS A 363 -2.67 6.65 -21.83
N PRO A 364 -2.98 5.88 -20.77
CA PRO A 364 -1.96 5.34 -19.87
C PRO A 364 -0.97 4.41 -20.60
N LEU A 365 0.26 4.34 -20.11
CA LEU A 365 1.34 3.55 -20.72
C LEU A 365 0.97 2.09 -20.98
N SER A 366 0.33 1.43 -20.01
CA SER A 366 -0.14 0.05 -20.13
C SER A 366 -1.19 -0.12 -21.24
N SER A 367 -2.08 0.86 -21.38
CA SER A 367 -3.14 0.85 -22.40
C SER A 367 -2.59 1.10 -23.79
N PHE A 368 -1.59 1.99 -23.91
CA PHE A 368 -0.85 2.21 -25.15
C PHE A 368 -0.23 0.90 -25.66
N TRP A 369 0.57 0.23 -24.83
CA TRP A 369 1.21 -1.02 -25.22
C TRP A 369 0.21 -2.14 -25.51
N ALA A 370 -0.86 -2.23 -24.72
CA ALA A 370 -1.90 -3.22 -24.98
C ALA A 370 -2.67 -2.97 -26.28
N ALA A 371 -2.85 -1.71 -26.68
CA ALA A 371 -3.51 -1.36 -27.94
C ALA A 371 -2.73 -1.78 -29.18
N LEU A 372 -1.40 -1.86 -29.04
CA LEU A 372 -0.47 -2.23 -30.10
C LEU A 372 -0.25 -3.74 -30.27
N MET A 373 -0.86 -4.58 -29.44
CA MET A 373 -0.63 -6.02 -29.44
C MET A 373 -0.82 -6.69 -30.82
N GLN A 374 -1.74 -6.18 -31.64
CA GLN A 374 -1.99 -6.71 -32.98
C GLN A 374 -0.96 -6.26 -34.00
N GLU A 375 -0.47 -5.02 -33.90
CA GLU A 375 0.48 -4.40 -34.84
C GLU A 375 1.93 -4.78 -34.50
N TYR A 376 2.30 -4.80 -33.21
CA TYR A 376 3.66 -5.03 -32.71
C TYR A 376 3.71 -6.10 -31.61
N PRO A 377 3.34 -7.36 -31.89
CA PRO A 377 3.15 -8.39 -30.87
C PRO A 377 4.41 -8.72 -30.07
N GLN A 378 5.60 -8.67 -30.69
CA GLN A 378 6.86 -9.00 -30.00
C GLN A 378 7.27 -7.92 -28.99
N LEU A 379 7.14 -6.65 -29.37
CA LEU A 379 7.37 -5.53 -28.45
C LEU A 379 6.38 -5.58 -27.30
N CYS A 380 5.09 -5.76 -27.60
CA CYS A 380 4.02 -5.78 -26.62
C CYS A 380 4.13 -6.96 -25.66
N ASP A 381 4.61 -8.11 -26.12
CA ASP A 381 4.89 -9.27 -25.29
C ASP A 381 5.87 -8.93 -24.16
N VAL A 382 7.00 -8.30 -24.51
CA VAL A 382 8.03 -7.91 -23.55
C VAL A 382 7.53 -6.80 -22.64
N THR A 383 6.86 -5.78 -23.18
CA THR A 383 6.37 -4.66 -22.36
C THR A 383 5.30 -5.09 -21.37
N LEU A 384 4.35 -5.94 -21.77
CA LEU A 384 3.30 -6.40 -20.86
C LEU A 384 3.84 -7.35 -19.79
N LYS A 385 4.89 -8.13 -20.07
CA LYS A 385 5.60 -8.90 -19.04
C LYS A 385 6.24 -8.03 -17.96
N ILE A 386 6.56 -6.76 -18.28
CA ILE A 386 7.11 -5.78 -17.33
C ILE A 386 5.99 -5.00 -16.62
N LEU A 387 4.94 -4.63 -17.35
CA LEU A 387 3.90 -3.70 -16.84
C LEU A 387 2.75 -4.40 -16.12
N LEU A 388 2.43 -5.65 -16.47
CA LEU A 388 1.30 -6.39 -15.94
C LEU A 388 1.52 -6.95 -14.52
N PRO A 389 2.72 -7.37 -14.08
CA PRO A 389 2.89 -7.85 -12.72
C PRO A 389 2.50 -6.83 -11.63
N PHE A 390 1.97 -7.33 -10.52
CA PHE A 390 1.76 -6.52 -9.32
C PHE A 390 3.09 -6.15 -8.68
N VAL A 391 3.13 -4.94 -8.13
CA VAL A 391 4.33 -4.35 -7.52
C VAL A 391 4.17 -4.05 -6.03
N SER A 392 2.95 -4.21 -5.50
CA SER A 392 2.65 -4.03 -4.08
C SER A 392 1.51 -4.95 -3.67
N THR A 393 1.38 -5.18 -2.36
CA THR A 393 0.27 -5.93 -1.75
C THR A 393 -0.92 -5.07 -1.36
N TYR A 394 -0.98 -3.82 -1.86
CA TYR A 394 -2.00 -2.83 -1.47
C TYR A 394 -3.45 -3.31 -1.60
N LEU A 395 -3.82 -3.96 -2.73
CA LEU A 395 -5.19 -4.44 -2.91
C LEU A 395 -5.61 -5.46 -1.84
N CYS A 396 -4.69 -6.33 -1.41
CA CYS A 396 -4.98 -7.29 -0.37
C CYS A 396 -5.12 -6.61 1.00
N GLU A 397 -4.25 -5.65 1.32
CA GLU A 397 -4.36 -4.83 2.54
C GLU A 397 -5.72 -4.09 2.59
N ALA A 398 -6.13 -3.50 1.47
CA ALA A 398 -7.43 -2.84 1.32
C ALA A 398 -8.60 -3.83 1.44
N GLY A 399 -8.47 -5.01 0.83
CA GLY A 399 -9.46 -6.07 0.91
C GLY A 399 -9.63 -6.64 2.32
N PHE A 400 -8.55 -6.78 3.09
CA PHE A 400 -8.61 -7.18 4.51
C PHE A 400 -9.25 -6.13 5.40
N SER A 401 -9.08 -4.83 5.09
CA SER A 401 -9.81 -3.76 5.77
C SER A 401 -11.33 -3.92 5.58
N LYS A 402 -11.78 -4.24 4.36
CA LYS A 402 -13.20 -4.55 4.08
C LYS A 402 -13.65 -5.85 4.77
N MET A 403 -12.83 -6.89 4.78
CA MET A 403 -13.11 -8.14 5.48
C MET A 403 -13.35 -7.90 6.99
N THR A 404 -12.55 -7.04 7.61
CA THR A 404 -12.68 -6.70 9.04
C THR A 404 -14.01 -5.98 9.32
N ALA A 405 -14.53 -5.19 8.39
CA ALA A 405 -15.85 -4.59 8.50
C ALA A 405 -16.99 -5.61 8.36
N LEU A 406 -16.82 -6.65 7.54
CA LEU A 406 -17.82 -7.71 7.32
C LEU A 406 -17.85 -8.73 8.47
N LYS A 407 -16.68 -9.18 8.95
CA LYS A 407 -16.56 -10.08 10.10
C LYS A 407 -16.63 -9.29 11.40
N THR A 408 -17.82 -9.17 11.97
CA THR A 408 -17.97 -8.62 13.34
C THR A 408 -17.87 -9.72 14.39
N LYS A 409 -17.75 -9.35 15.67
CA LYS A 409 -17.81 -10.32 16.80
C LYS A 409 -19.04 -11.25 16.76
N TYR A 410 -20.13 -10.80 16.15
CA TYR A 410 -21.40 -11.54 16.04
C TYR A 410 -21.52 -12.35 14.73
N ARG A 411 -20.61 -12.17 13.76
CA ARG A 411 -20.60 -12.87 12.46
C ARG A 411 -19.23 -13.52 12.15
N ASN A 412 -18.56 -14.02 13.18
CA ASN A 412 -17.19 -14.54 13.05
C ASN A 412 -17.06 -15.85 12.25
N ARG A 413 -18.15 -16.63 12.10
CA ARG A 413 -18.18 -17.91 11.36
C ARG A 413 -18.72 -17.82 9.92
N ALA A 414 -19.00 -16.62 9.42
CA ALA A 414 -19.54 -16.46 8.06
C ALA A 414 -18.51 -16.86 6.99
N GLN A 415 -18.96 -17.57 5.95
CA GLN A 415 -18.19 -17.76 4.72
C GLN A 415 -18.22 -16.46 3.94
N ILE A 416 -17.09 -15.75 3.92
CA ILE A 416 -17.02 -14.36 3.46
C ILE A 416 -16.61 -14.19 2.01
N GLU A 417 -16.18 -15.25 1.32
CA GLU A 417 -15.71 -15.13 -0.07
C GLU A 417 -16.77 -14.47 -0.96
N ASP A 418 -18.03 -14.88 -0.80
CA ASP A 418 -19.11 -14.39 -1.66
C ASP A 418 -19.46 -12.93 -1.37
N ASP A 419 -19.61 -12.57 -0.09
CA ASP A 419 -19.83 -11.19 0.35
C ASP A 419 -18.68 -10.27 -0.07
N LEU A 420 -17.45 -10.74 0.13
CA LEU A 420 -16.24 -9.98 -0.15
C LEU A 420 -16.10 -9.74 -1.65
N ARG A 421 -16.41 -10.72 -2.51
CA ARG A 421 -16.42 -10.54 -3.97
C ARG A 421 -17.41 -9.46 -4.39
N LEU A 422 -18.63 -9.46 -3.85
CA LEU A 422 -19.62 -8.42 -4.15
C LEU A 422 -19.20 -7.02 -3.66
N CYS A 423 -18.36 -6.96 -2.62
CA CYS A 423 -17.87 -5.70 -2.06
C CYS A 423 -16.60 -5.17 -2.75
N LEU A 424 -15.78 -6.05 -3.32
CA LEU A 424 -14.45 -5.71 -3.84
C LEU A 424 -14.38 -5.69 -5.37
N SER A 425 -15.22 -6.46 -6.05
CA SER A 425 -15.20 -6.57 -7.51
C SER A 425 -15.87 -5.38 -8.16
N ASP A 426 -15.24 -4.89 -9.23
CA ASP A 426 -15.79 -3.85 -10.10
C ASP A 426 -16.70 -4.46 -11.20
N ILE A 427 -16.78 -5.80 -11.31
CA ILE A 427 -17.66 -6.51 -12.24
C ILE A 427 -19.08 -6.56 -11.67
N ALA A 428 -20.04 -6.03 -12.43
CA ALA A 428 -21.44 -6.12 -12.08
C ALA A 428 -22.03 -7.53 -12.33
N PRO A 429 -22.81 -8.09 -11.38
CA PRO A 429 -23.53 -9.33 -11.62
C PRO A 429 -24.62 -9.12 -12.68
N ARG A 430 -24.83 -10.11 -13.55
CA ARG A 430 -25.89 -10.10 -14.58
C ARG A 430 -27.26 -10.40 -13.97
N ILE A 431 -27.80 -9.42 -13.23
CA ILE A 431 -29.05 -9.56 -12.47
C ILE A 431 -30.21 -10.03 -13.34
N GLU A 432 -30.33 -9.53 -14.58
CA GLU A 432 -31.42 -9.93 -15.47
C GLU A 432 -31.37 -11.42 -15.83
N ASP A 433 -30.18 -11.95 -16.12
CA ASP A 433 -30.00 -13.36 -16.46
C ASP A 433 -30.24 -14.25 -15.24
N LEU A 434 -29.75 -13.82 -14.08
CA LEU A 434 -30.01 -14.48 -12.80
C LEU A 434 -31.51 -14.51 -12.48
N CYS A 435 -32.24 -13.42 -12.72
CA CYS A 435 -33.69 -13.36 -12.51
C CYS A 435 -34.44 -14.27 -13.48
N LYS A 436 -34.06 -14.32 -14.77
CA LYS A 436 -34.66 -15.20 -15.77
C LYS A 436 -34.48 -16.68 -15.42
N ALA A 437 -33.36 -17.05 -14.80
CA ALA A 437 -33.07 -18.41 -14.39
C ALA A 437 -33.84 -18.87 -13.13
N LYS A 438 -34.53 -17.96 -12.42
CA LYS A 438 -35.28 -18.29 -11.20
C LYS A 438 -36.78 -18.24 -11.47
N GLN A 439 -37.49 -19.31 -11.10
CA GLN A 439 -38.95 -19.31 -11.06
C GLN A 439 -39.46 -18.44 -9.90
N ALA A 440 -40.45 -17.59 -10.16
CA ALA A 440 -41.14 -16.85 -9.12
C ALA A 440 -41.87 -17.83 -8.20
N GLN A 441 -41.42 -17.94 -6.95
CA GLN A 441 -42.19 -18.64 -5.93
C GLN A 441 -43.25 -17.67 -5.41
N VAL A 442 -44.44 -17.75 -5.98
CA VAL A 442 -45.61 -17.06 -5.45
C VAL A 442 -46.03 -17.85 -4.22
N SER A 443 -45.93 -17.25 -3.04
CA SER A 443 -46.47 -17.84 -1.81
C SER A 443 -47.98 -18.03 -1.98
N HIS A 444 -48.46 -19.25 -1.76
CA HIS A 444 -49.88 -19.59 -1.75
C HIS A 444 -50.65 -18.86 -0.64
#